data_AF-A0A2A4X4L1-F1
#
_entry.id   AF-A0A2A4X4L1-F1
#
_cell.length_a   1.000
_cell.length_b   1.000
_cell.length_c   1.000
_cell.angle_alpha   90.00
_cell.angle_beta   90.00
_cell.angle_gamma   90.00
#
_symmetry.space_group_name_H-M   'P 1'
#
loop_
_entity.id
_entity.type
_entity.pdbx_description
1 polymer ?
#
loop_
_entity_poly.entity_id
_entity_poly.type
_entity_poly.pdbx_seq_one_letter_code
_entity_poly.pdbx_strand_id
1 'polypeptide(L)'
;MNTEKIGHWISVIANLGVLVGIIFLIVEINQTNSLMQSEERYNRVLLALAGPDLVVENLHLATALRKRNSEEELSADESQILDAYWTGNFISWQWSWEELDSSDLPVALFSNSLRKGDVRASWERQRAFLKPGFVKFMEDRLVEQ
;
A
#
# COMPACT_ATOMS: atom_id res chain seq x y z
N MET A 1 -34.32 -29.74 -49.86
CA MET A 1 -33.26 -29.44 -48.88
C MET A 1 -33.85 -29.71 -47.50
N ASN A 2 -33.37 -30.73 -46.77
CA ASN A 2 -34.02 -31.18 -45.53
C ASN A 2 -33.91 -30.11 -44.44
N THR A 3 -35.05 -29.53 -44.07
CA THR A 3 -35.21 -28.56 -42.97
C THR A 3 -34.66 -29.08 -41.63
N GLU A 4 -34.74 -30.39 -41.40
CA GLU A 4 -34.16 -31.06 -40.23
C GLU A 4 -32.63 -30.96 -40.18
N LYS A 5 -31.94 -31.09 -41.32
CA LYS A 5 -30.47 -30.95 -41.38
C LYS A 5 -30.06 -29.53 -41.04
N ILE A 6 -30.82 -28.54 -41.51
CA ILE A 6 -30.57 -27.12 -41.23
C ILE A 6 -30.76 -26.82 -39.74
N GLY A 7 -31.85 -27.32 -39.13
CA GLY A 7 -32.09 -27.16 -37.69
C GLY A 7 -30.98 -27.77 -36.81
N HIS A 8 -30.48 -28.95 -37.20
CA HIS A 8 -29.36 -29.58 -36.51
C HIS A 8 -28.07 -28.74 -36.60
N TRP A 9 -27.73 -28.24 -37.78
CA TRP A 9 -26.56 -27.37 -37.96
C TRP A 9 -26.66 -26.05 -37.18
N ILE A 10 -27.85 -25.45 -37.12
CA ILE A 10 -28.08 -24.24 -36.31
C ILE A 10 -27.86 -24.52 -34.83
N SER A 11 -28.36 -25.65 -34.32
CA SER A 11 -28.15 -26.05 -32.92
C SER A 11 -26.67 -26.31 -32.61
N VAL A 12 -25.94 -26.97 -33.51
CA VAL A 12 -24.50 -27.20 -33.35
C VAL A 12 -23.73 -25.87 -33.31
N ILE A 13 -24.02 -24.94 -34.22
CA ILE A 13 -23.38 -23.61 -34.25
C ILE A 13 -23.73 -22.81 -33.00
N ALA A 14 -24.98 -22.85 -32.53
CA ALA A 14 -25.40 -22.18 -31.32
C ALA A 14 -24.63 -22.70 -30.09
N ASN A 15 -24.55 -24.02 -29.92
CA ASN A 15 -23.81 -24.64 -28.82
C ASN A 15 -22.30 -24.33 -28.91
N LEU A 16 -21.73 -24.32 -30.12
CA LEU A 16 -20.33 -23.95 -30.34
C LEU A 16 -20.09 -22.47 -30.00
N GLY A 17 -21.00 -21.58 -30.39
CA GLY A 17 -20.94 -20.15 -30.06
C GLY A 17 -20.97 -19.91 -28.55
N VAL A 18 -21.81 -20.63 -27.81
CA VAL A 18 -21.84 -20.58 -26.34
C VAL A 18 -20.51 -21.05 -25.75
N LEU A 19 -19.96 -22.16 -26.22
CA LEU A 19 -18.66 -22.68 -25.74
C LEU A 19 -17.52 -21.69 -25.99
N VAL A 20 -17.47 -21.11 -27.19
CA VAL A 20 -16.47 -20.08 -27.54
C VAL A 20 -16.64 -18.84 -26.66
N GLY A 21 -17.88 -18.41 -26.40
CA GLY A 21 -18.17 -17.30 -25.49
C GLY A 21 -17.68 -17.54 -24.06
N ILE A 22 -17.89 -18.75 -23.52
CA ILE A 22 -17.38 -19.14 -22.20
C ILE A 22 -15.85 -19.11 -22.17
N ILE A 23 -15.19 -19.62 -23.22
CA ILE A 23 -13.73 -19.60 -23.31
C ILE A 23 -13.20 -18.17 -23.29
N PHE A 24 -13.79 -17.26 -24.08
CA PHE A 24 -13.39 -15.85 -24.07
C PHE A 24 -13.56 -15.21 -22.70
N LEU A 25 -14.69 -15.45 -22.03
CA LEU A 25 -14.92 -14.93 -20.69
C LEU A 25 -13.89 -15.43 -19.67
N ILE A 26 -13.50 -16.71 -19.74
CA ILE A 26 -12.44 -17.25 -18.88
C ILE A 26 -11.09 -16.58 -19.17
N VAL A 27 -10.77 -16.37 -20.45
CA VAL A 27 -9.53 -15.67 -20.86
C VAL A 27 -9.52 -14.23 -20.36
N GLU A 28 -10.63 -13.50 -20.51
CA GLU A 28 -10.77 -12.13 -20.04
C GLU A 28 -10.62 -12.03 -18.52
N ILE A 29 -11.29 -12.89 -17.74
CA ILE A 29 -11.14 -12.93 -16.28
C ILE A 29 -9.69 -13.17 -15.87
N ASN A 30 -9.00 -14.11 -16.53
CA ASN A 30 -7.60 -14.38 -16.24
C ASN A 30 -6.70 -13.18 -16.57
N GLN A 31 -6.94 -12.51 -17.69
CA GLN A 31 -6.20 -11.30 -18.08
C GLN A 31 -6.46 -10.14 -17.12
N THR A 32 -7.72 -9.90 -16.76
CA THR A 32 -8.12 -8.86 -15.80
C THR A 32 -7.49 -9.10 -14.44
N ASN A 33 -7.52 -10.33 -13.93
CA ASN A 33 -6.88 -10.68 -12.66
C ASN A 33 -5.37 -10.43 -12.71
N SER A 34 -4.70 -10.81 -13.79
CA SER A 34 -3.27 -10.57 -13.96
C SER A 34 -2.93 -9.08 -14.02
N LEU A 35 -3.77 -8.28 -14.67
CA LEU A 35 -3.58 -6.83 -14.77
C LEU A 35 -3.77 -6.17 -13.39
N MET A 36 -4.84 -6.52 -12.68
CA MET A 36 -5.14 -6.02 -11.33
C MET A 36 -4.00 -6.31 -10.37
N GLN A 37 -3.46 -7.54 -10.35
CA GLN A 37 -2.30 -7.88 -9.54
C GLN A 37 -1.05 -7.06 -9.92
N SER A 38 -0.89 -6.70 -11.19
CA SER A 38 0.21 -5.85 -11.63
C SER A 38 0.05 -4.41 -11.16
N GLU A 39 -1.16 -3.86 -11.21
CA GLU A 39 -1.49 -2.53 -10.70
C GLU A 39 -1.30 -2.45 -9.19
N GLU A 40 -1.74 -3.47 -8.43
CA GLU A 40 -1.50 -3.54 -6.99
C GLU A 40 0.00 -3.55 -6.67
N ARG A 41 0.80 -4.37 -7.37
CA ARG A 41 2.26 -4.37 -7.18
C ARG A 41 2.87 -3.01 -7.50
N TYR A 42 2.41 -2.37 -8.55
CA TYR A 42 2.89 -1.03 -8.94
C TYR A 42 2.53 0.02 -7.89
N ASN A 43 1.28 0.04 -7.41
CA ASN A 43 0.84 0.96 -6.36
C ASN A 43 1.61 0.75 -5.06
N ARG A 44 1.92 -0.51 -4.69
CA ARG A 44 2.78 -0.81 -3.54
C ARG A 44 4.19 -0.23 -3.70
N VAL A 45 4.78 -0.32 -4.88
CA VAL A 45 6.10 0.29 -5.17
C VAL A 45 6.01 1.82 -5.10
N LEU A 46 4.98 2.42 -5.68
CA LEU A 46 4.79 3.88 -5.60
C LEU A 46 4.63 4.37 -4.15
N LEU A 47 3.86 3.66 -3.33
CA LEU A 47 3.73 3.99 -1.90
C LEU A 47 5.07 3.90 -1.17
N ALA A 48 5.93 2.94 -1.52
CA ALA A 48 7.28 2.83 -0.96
C ALA A 48 8.21 3.98 -1.40
N LEU A 49 8.00 4.53 -2.60
CA LEU A 49 8.78 5.65 -3.14
C LEU A 49 8.28 7.03 -2.67
N ALA A 50 7.01 7.15 -2.29
CA ALA A 50 6.41 8.42 -1.89
C ALA A 50 7.16 9.13 -0.74
N GLY A 51 7.68 8.38 0.23
CA GLY A 51 8.47 8.94 1.34
C GLY A 51 9.76 9.60 0.86
N PRO A 52 10.66 8.86 0.19
CA PRO A 52 11.87 9.43 -0.42
C PRO A 52 11.61 10.60 -1.38
N ASP A 53 10.60 10.52 -2.24
CA ASP A 53 10.28 11.59 -3.21
C ASP A 53 9.92 12.90 -2.49
N LEU A 54 9.10 12.83 -1.43
CA LEU A 54 8.76 14.00 -0.62
C LEU A 54 10.00 14.65 0.02
N VAL A 55 11.01 13.87 0.41
CA VAL A 55 12.26 14.40 0.95
C VAL A 55 13.07 15.12 -0.14
N VAL A 56 13.12 14.56 -1.34
CA VAL A 56 13.85 15.18 -2.48
C VAL A 56 13.17 16.46 -2.94
N GLU A 57 11.84 16.48 -3.00
CA GLU A 57 11.06 17.62 -3.48
C GLU A 57 10.96 18.77 -2.47
N ASN A 58 11.13 18.48 -1.18
CA ASN A 58 10.99 19.47 -0.12
C ASN A 58 12.32 19.75 0.60
N LEU A 59 13.00 20.83 0.18
CA LEU A 59 14.27 21.24 0.76
C LEU A 59 14.21 21.50 2.28
N HIS A 60 13.09 21.99 2.80
CA HIS A 60 12.92 22.24 4.24
C HIS A 60 12.85 20.92 5.01
N LEU A 61 12.11 19.93 4.50
CA LEU A 61 12.07 18.60 5.08
C LEU A 61 13.45 17.92 5.00
N ALA A 62 14.13 17.98 3.86
CA ALA A 62 15.48 17.45 3.70
C ALA A 62 16.46 18.09 4.70
N THR A 63 16.38 19.40 4.88
CA THR A 63 17.23 20.14 5.83
C THR A 63 16.94 19.74 7.26
N ALA A 64 15.66 19.65 7.64
CA ALA A 64 15.26 19.23 8.98
C ALA A 64 15.69 17.79 9.28
N LEU A 65 15.50 16.86 8.32
CA LEU A 65 15.97 15.47 8.44
C LEU A 65 17.50 15.39 8.56
N ARG A 66 18.24 16.16 7.76
CA ARG A 66 19.71 16.21 7.83
C ARG A 66 20.17 16.67 9.21
N LYS A 67 19.66 17.82 9.67
CA LYS A 67 19.99 18.37 11.00
C LYS A 67 19.67 17.37 12.10
N ARG A 68 18.50 16.74 12.03
CA ARG A 68 18.08 15.72 12.98
C ARG A 68 19.05 14.54 13.03
N ASN A 69 19.49 14.05 11.87
CA ASN A 69 20.45 12.95 11.76
C ASN A 69 21.87 13.32 12.22
N SER A 70 22.23 14.61 12.16
CA SER A 70 23.52 15.13 12.63
C SER A 70 23.48 15.62 14.09
N GLU A 71 22.38 15.37 14.81
CA GLU A 71 22.15 15.84 16.19
C GLU A 71 22.27 17.37 16.36
N GLU A 72 22.07 18.13 15.27
CA GLU A 72 21.98 19.57 15.30
C GLU A 72 20.64 20.01 15.93
N GLU A 73 20.64 21.17 16.59
CA GLU A 73 19.40 21.74 17.14
C GLU A 73 18.44 22.12 16.01
N LEU A 74 17.20 21.64 16.12
CA LEU A 74 16.13 21.97 15.19
C LEU A 74 15.44 23.26 15.61
N SER A 75 15.15 24.13 14.64
CA SER A 75 14.25 25.25 14.90
C SER A 75 12.82 24.76 15.18
N ALA A 76 11.98 25.64 15.72
CA ALA A 76 10.56 25.33 15.95
C ALA A 76 9.85 24.90 14.65
N ASP A 77 10.11 25.60 13.54
CA ASP A 77 9.53 25.30 12.24
C ASP A 77 10.03 23.95 11.69
N GLU A 78 11.32 23.65 11.83
CA GLU A 78 11.92 22.38 11.40
C GLU A 78 11.34 21.20 12.20
N SER A 79 11.15 21.39 13.50
CA SER A 79 10.48 20.42 14.37
C SER A 79 9.03 20.17 13.94
N GLN A 80 8.28 21.23 13.62
CA GLN A 80 6.90 21.12 13.15
C GLN A 80 6.80 20.38 11.81
N ILE A 81 7.73 20.64 10.88
CA ILE A 81 7.79 19.96 9.59
C ILE A 81 8.04 18.45 9.77
N LEU A 82 8.98 18.08 10.65
CA LEU A 82 9.26 16.67 10.94
C LEU A 82 8.08 15.98 11.62
N ASP A 83 7.41 16.66 12.55
CA ASP A 83 6.22 16.11 13.21
C ASP A 83 5.09 15.85 12.21
N ALA A 84 4.85 16.78 11.27
CA ALA A 84 3.87 16.59 10.21
C ALA A 84 4.24 15.44 9.27
N TYR A 85 5.52 15.34 8.88
CA TYR A 85 6.03 14.25 8.06
C TYR A 85 5.81 12.88 8.72
N TRP A 86 6.17 12.74 10.00
CA TRP A 86 5.96 11.49 10.74
C TRP A 86 4.48 11.19 10.98
N THR A 87 3.65 12.22 11.21
CA THR A 87 2.19 12.04 11.34
C THR A 87 1.60 11.42 10.07
N GLY A 88 1.98 11.94 8.90
CA GLY A 88 1.55 11.40 7.62
C GLY A 88 1.98 9.94 7.44
N ASN A 89 3.21 9.61 7.85
CA ASN A 89 3.71 8.24 7.80
C ASN A 89 2.90 7.30 8.71
N PHE A 90 2.63 7.66 9.97
CA PHE A 90 1.85 6.79 10.86
C PHE A 90 0.40 6.61 10.41
N ILE A 91 -0.22 7.64 9.83
CA ILE A 91 -1.56 7.51 9.23
C ILE A 91 -1.52 6.54 8.04
N SER A 92 -0.51 6.66 7.18
CA SER A 92 -0.31 5.74 6.05
C SER A 92 -0.09 4.30 6.52
N TRP A 93 0.68 4.10 7.59
CA TRP A 93 0.87 2.78 8.19
C TRP A 93 -0.41 2.23 8.80
N GLN A 94 -1.23 3.07 9.44
CA GLN A 94 -2.54 2.67 9.93
C GLN A 94 -3.43 2.21 8.76
N TRP A 95 -3.52 2.97 7.68
CA TRP A 95 -4.30 2.55 6.51
C TRP A 95 -3.79 1.25 5.91
N SER A 96 -2.47 1.08 5.83
CA SER A 96 -1.88 -0.17 5.39
C SER A 96 -2.32 -1.34 6.28
N TRP A 97 -2.36 -1.13 7.60
CA TRP A 97 -2.85 -2.11 8.56
C TRP A 97 -4.35 -2.43 8.43
N GLU A 98 -5.17 -1.46 8.00
CA GLU A 98 -6.61 -1.66 7.82
C GLU A 98 -6.97 -2.36 6.51
N GLU A 99 -6.24 -2.08 5.44
CA GLU A 99 -6.59 -2.50 4.08
C GLU A 99 -5.83 -3.75 3.62
N LEU A 100 -4.64 -4.02 4.15
CA LEU A 100 -3.80 -5.13 3.70
C LEU A 100 -3.96 -6.36 4.58
N ASP A 101 -3.89 -7.52 3.95
CA ASP A 101 -3.73 -8.79 4.65
C ASP A 101 -2.44 -8.78 5.48
N SER A 102 -2.47 -9.48 6.62
CA SER A 102 -1.34 -9.50 7.56
C SER A 102 -0.01 -9.98 6.96
N SER A 103 -0.05 -10.81 5.90
CA SER A 103 1.14 -11.28 5.17
C SER A 103 1.80 -10.20 4.33
N ASP A 104 1.04 -9.18 3.95
CA ASP A 104 1.44 -8.14 3.02
C ASP A 104 1.85 -6.86 3.76
N LEU A 105 1.66 -6.81 5.07
CA LEU A 105 2.08 -5.70 5.90
C LEU A 105 3.62 -5.59 5.92
N PRO A 106 4.18 -4.40 5.67
CA PRO A 106 5.63 -4.19 5.72
C PRO A 106 6.12 -4.01 7.16
N VAL A 107 5.83 -5.00 8.03
CA VAL A 107 6.13 -5.00 9.47
C VAL A 107 7.60 -4.70 9.76
N ALA A 108 8.51 -5.27 8.97
CA ALA A 108 9.95 -5.01 9.10
C ALA A 108 10.34 -3.55 8.84
N LEU A 109 9.69 -2.88 7.87
CA LEU A 109 9.92 -1.47 7.58
C LEU A 109 9.40 -0.59 8.72
N PHE A 110 8.22 -0.89 9.25
CA PHE A 110 7.65 -0.17 10.39
C PHE A 110 8.55 -0.32 11.63
N SER A 111 8.98 -1.54 11.94
CA SER A 111 9.91 -1.83 13.05
C SER A 111 11.24 -1.09 12.90
N ASN A 112 11.89 -1.22 11.74
CA ASN A 112 13.18 -0.57 11.50
C ASN A 112 13.10 0.95 11.57
N SER A 113 11.96 1.52 11.17
CA SER A 113 11.71 2.95 11.29
C SER A 113 11.54 3.35 12.75
N LEU A 114 10.70 2.64 13.52
CA LEU A 114 10.48 2.90 14.96
C LEU A 114 11.74 2.74 15.83
N ARG A 115 12.70 1.91 15.42
CA ARG A 115 13.97 1.75 16.13
C ARG A 115 14.86 2.99 16.06
N LYS A 116 14.60 3.89 15.12
CA LYS A 116 15.27 5.19 15.09
C LYS A 116 14.67 6.07 16.19
N GLY A 117 15.52 6.57 17.08
CA GLY A 117 15.08 7.24 18.32
C GLY A 117 14.21 8.48 18.08
N ASP A 118 14.36 9.15 16.94
CA ASP A 118 13.55 10.28 16.51
C ASP A 118 12.13 9.87 16.09
N VAL A 119 11.98 8.78 15.34
CA VAL A 119 10.68 8.22 14.96
C VAL A 119 9.93 7.75 16.20
N ARG A 120 10.63 7.10 17.15
CA ARG A 120 10.02 6.68 18.41
C ARG A 120 9.49 7.86 19.22
N ALA A 121 10.24 8.95 19.30
CA ALA A 121 9.77 10.15 19.99
C ALA A 121 8.50 10.73 19.34
N SER A 122 8.45 10.76 18.01
CA SER A 122 7.26 11.19 17.26
C SER A 122 6.08 10.23 17.46
N TRP A 123 6.33 8.93 17.47
CA TRP A 123 5.33 7.90 17.77
C TRP A 123 4.66 8.15 19.13
N GLU A 124 5.46 8.36 20.19
CA GLU A 124 4.93 8.59 21.55
C GLU A 124 4.01 9.82 21.61
N ARG A 125 4.35 10.89 20.87
CA ARG A 125 3.52 12.10 20.80
C ARG A 125 2.21 11.86 20.03
N GLN A 126 2.24 11.00 19.01
CA GLN A 126 1.18 10.94 18.00
C GLN A 126 0.24 9.74 18.16
N ARG A 127 0.64 8.68 18.89
CA ARG A 127 -0.16 7.45 19.05
C ARG A 127 -1.56 7.69 19.60
N ALA A 128 -1.77 8.75 20.39
CA ALA A 128 -3.08 9.12 20.92
C ALA A 128 -4.12 9.51 19.86
N PHE A 129 -3.67 9.91 18.66
CA PHE A 129 -4.53 10.29 17.53
C PHE A 129 -4.83 9.12 16.59
N LEU A 130 -4.20 7.97 16.82
CA LEU A 130 -4.36 6.78 15.99
C LEU A 130 -5.40 5.84 16.58
N LYS A 131 -5.90 4.92 15.75
CA LYS A 131 -6.90 3.94 16.17
C LYS A 131 -6.30 3.01 17.24
N PRO A 132 -7.02 2.74 18.34
CA PRO A 132 -6.49 1.91 19.44
C PRO A 132 -6.03 0.52 19.00
N GLY A 133 -6.71 -0.11 18.03
CA GLY A 133 -6.33 -1.41 17.49
C GLY A 133 -4.98 -1.39 16.77
N PHE A 134 -4.72 -0.32 16.01
CA PHE A 134 -3.43 -0.12 15.34
C PHE A 134 -2.32 0.16 16.36
N VAL A 135 -2.59 1.01 17.36
CA VAL A 135 -1.63 1.29 18.44
C VAL A 135 -1.22 0.00 19.16
N LYS A 136 -2.20 -0.83 19.52
CA LYS A 136 -1.93 -2.12 20.14
C LYS A 136 -1.10 -3.03 19.23
N PHE A 137 -1.42 -3.10 17.94
CA PHE A 137 -0.61 -3.86 16.97
C PHE A 137 0.84 -3.37 16.93
N MET A 138 1.06 -2.06 16.89
CA MET A 138 2.40 -1.46 16.86
C MET A 138 3.18 -1.77 18.15
N GLU A 139 2.53 -1.67 19.31
CA GLU A 139 3.15 -1.94 20.61
C GLU A 139 3.50 -3.44 20.77
N ASP A 140 2.53 -4.33 20.53
CA ASP A 140 2.67 -5.78 20.70
C ASP A 140 3.69 -6.40 19.72
N ARG A 141 3.83 -5.86 18.51
CA ARG A 141 4.63 -6.47 17.44
C ARG A 141 5.95 -5.76 17.15
N LEU A 142 6.07 -4.46 17.45
CA LEU A 142 7.15 -3.63 16.89
C LEU A 142 7.96 -2.85 17.91
N VAL A 143 7.40 -2.53 19.07
CA VAL A 143 8.08 -1.70 20.09
C VAL A 143 8.82 -2.56 21.14
N GLU A 144 8.40 -3.81 21.35
CA GLU A 144 8.97 -4.71 22.38
C GLU A 144 10.07 -5.69 21.88
N GLN A 145 10.61 -5.52 20.66
CA GLN A 145 11.74 -6.32 20.12
C GLN A 145 13.01 -5.50 19.88
#